data_AF-A0A353MAW3-F1
#
_entry.id   AF-A0A353MAW3-F1
#
_cell.length_a   1.000
_cell.length_b   1.000
_cell.length_c   1.000
_cell.angle_alpha   90.00
_cell.angle_beta   90.00
_cell.angle_gamma   90.00
#
_symmetry.space_group_name_H-M   'P 1'
#
loop_
_entity.id
_entity.type
_entity.pdbx_description
1 polymer ?
#
loop_
_entity_poly.entity_id
_entity_poly.type
_entity_poly.pdbx_seq_one_letter_code
_entity_poly.pdbx_strand_id
1 'polypeptide(L)' 'MNEIFFLVENAPEGGFYAKALGESIFTEADSLEELHINVRDAVKCHFDEDKVPKMIRLHFVHEEVLAV' A
#
# COMPACT_ATOMS: atom_id res chain seq x y z
N MET A 1 19.86 -0.81 0.87
CA MET A 1 18.82 -0.13 1.67
C MET A 1 17.51 -0.53 1.03
N ASN A 2 16.68 -1.33 1.69
CA ASN A 2 15.52 -1.99 1.06
C ASN A 2 14.26 -1.19 1.37
N GLU A 3 13.62 -0.66 0.34
CA GLU A 3 12.37 0.11 0.43
C GLU A 3 11.28 -0.64 -0.35
N ILE A 4 10.04 -0.56 0.11
CA ILE A 4 8.87 -1.07 -0.62
C ILE A 4 7.92 0.07 -0.93
N PHE A 5 7.42 0.09 -2.16
CA PHE A 5 6.51 1.11 -2.64
C PHE A 5 5.10 0.54 -2.70
N PHE A 6 4.14 1.28 -2.19
CA PHE A 6 2.73 1.01 -2.35
C PHE A 6 2.11 2.10 -3.20
N LEU A 7 1.37 1.70 -4.23
CA LEU A 7 0.41 2.57 -4.90
C LEU A 7 -0.85 2.63 -4.04
N VAL A 8 -1.32 3.83 -3.71
CA VAL A 8 -2.52 4.03 -2.90
C VAL A 8 -3.56 4.79 -3.70
N GLU A 9 -4.76 4.23 -3.76
CA GLU A 9 -5.91 4.74 -4.51
C GLU A 9 -7.09 4.94 -3.56
N ASN A 10 -8.00 5.86 -3.89
CA ASN A 10 -9.25 5.96 -3.16
C ASN A 10 -10.16 4.81 -3.59
N ALA A 11 -10.71 4.09 -2.60
CA ALA A 11 -11.67 3.04 -2.89
C ALA A 11 -13.02 3.64 -3.35
N PRO A 12 -13.74 3.00 -4.29
CA PRO A 12 -15.04 3.49 -4.78
C PRO A 12 -16.10 3.65 -3.68
N GLU A 13 -15.99 2.85 -2.63
CA GLU A 13 -16.91 2.78 -1.50
C GLU A 13 -16.52 3.76 -0.36
N GLY A 14 -15.42 4.49 -0.53
CA GLY A 14 -14.75 5.25 0.53
C GLY A 14 -13.59 4.48 1.15
N GLY A 15 -12.64 5.20 1.74
CA GLY A 15 -11.39 4.61 2.24
C GLY A 15 -10.31 4.51 1.15
N PHE A 16 -9.38 3.57 1.33
CA PHE A 16 -8.17 3.44 0.53
C PHE A 16 -7.89 2.00 0.15
N TYR A 17 -7.42 1.80 -1.08
CA TYR A 17 -6.74 0.59 -1.52
C TYR A 17 -5.25 0.85 -1.65
N ALA A 18 -4.42 -0.05 -1.14
CA ALA A 18 -2.97 0.02 -1.31
C ALA A 18 -2.42 -1.30 -1.85
N LYS A 19 -1.56 -1.19 -2.86
CA LYS A 19 -0.92 -2.33 -3.53
C LYS A 19 0.58 -2.14 -3.59
N ALA A 20 1.34 -3.14 -3.15
CA ALA A 20 2.79 -3.11 -3.28
C ALA A 20 3.23 -3.28 -4.74
N LEU A 21 4.24 -2.51 -5.15
CA LEU A 21 4.88 -2.67 -6.45
C LEU A 21 5.96 -3.74 -6.37
N GLY A 22 5.89 -4.75 -7.25
CA GLY A 22 6.83 -5.86 -7.31
C GLY A 22 6.53 -7.00 -6.32
N GLU A 23 5.56 -6.82 -5.42
CA GLU A 23 5.17 -7.81 -4.41
C GLU A 23 3.66 -8.05 -4.46
N SER A 24 3.23 -9.26 -4.11
CA SER A 24 1.80 -9.61 -4.08
C SER A 24 1.15 -9.23 -2.75
N ILE A 25 1.33 -7.97 -2.33
CA ILE A 25 0.75 -7.44 -1.08
C ILE A 25 -0.34 -6.44 -1.45
N PHE A 26 -1.52 -6.66 -0.88
CA PHE A 26 -2.70 -5.82 -1.06
C PHE A 26 -3.34 -5.57 0.30
N THR A 27 -3.75 -4.35 0.54
CA THR A 27 -4.41 -3.94 1.79
C THR A 27 -5.46 -2.90 1.49
N GLU A 28 -6.53 -2.90 2.28
CA GLU A 28 -7.57 -1.87 2.25
C GLU A 28 -7.77 -1.32 3.66
N ALA A 29 -8.35 -0.13 3.76
CA ALA A 29 -8.66 0.51 5.03
C ALA A 29 -9.67 1.66 4.84
N ASP A 30 -10.49 1.91 5.86
CA ASP A 30 -11.47 3.00 5.84
C ASP A 30 -10.83 4.36 6.18
N SER A 31 -9.64 4.35 6.79
CA SER A 31 -8.91 5.54 7.19
C SER A 31 -7.42 5.44 6.92
N LEU A 32 -6.74 6.59 6.86
CA LEU A 32 -5.29 6.65 6.65
C LEU A 32 -4.52 6.05 7.84
N GLU A 33 -5.05 6.16 9.06
CA GLU A 33 -4.45 5.57 10.26
C GLU A 33 -4.50 4.04 10.19
N GLU A 34 -5.66 3.48 9.85
CA GLU A 34 -5.83 2.04 9.65
C GLU A 34 -4.97 1.53 8.48
N LEU A 35 -4.90 2.29 7.38
CA LEU A 35 -4.04 1.94 6.24
C LEU A 35 -2.58 1.79 6.67
N HIS A 36 -2.08 2.71 7.49
CA HIS A 36 -0.71 2.64 7.99
C HIS A 36 -0.45 1.41 8.88
N ILE A 37 -1.45 0.94 9.62
CA ILE A 37 -1.35 -0.29 10.41
C ILE A 37 -1.34 -1.49 9.48
N ASN A 38 -2.36 -1.60 8.61
CA ASN A 38 -2.56 -2.72 7.70
C ASN A 38 -1.36 -2.93 6.79
N VAL A 39 -0.79 -1.87 6.20
CA VAL A 39 0.36 -1.98 5.32
C VAL A 39 1.62 -2.44 6.07
N ARG A 40 1.85 -1.96 7.30
CA ARG A 40 3.00 -2.41 8.11
C ARG A 40 2.87 -3.89 8.48
N ASP A 41 1.68 -4.32 8.87
CA ASP A 41 1.44 -5.70 9.28
C ASP A 41 1.51 -6.66 8.09
N ALA A 42 0.96 -6.25 6.94
CA ALA A 42 1.05 -7.03 5.71
C ALA A 42 2.50 -7.20 5.25
N VAL A 43 3.33 -6.15 5.31
CA VAL A 43 4.76 -6.24 5.00
C VAL A 43 5.48 -7.18 5.98
N LYS A 44 5.23 -7.07 7.28
CA LYS A 44 5.85 -7.97 8.27
C LYS A 44 5.42 -9.43 8.10
N CYS A 45 4.18 -9.67 7.67
CA CYS A 45 3.67 -11.03 7.46
C CYS A 45 4.19 -11.66 6.17
N HIS A 46 4.42 -10.85 5.13
CA HIS A 46 4.87 -11.33 3.82
C HIS A 46 6.37 -11.67 3.76
N PHE A 47 7.20 -10.96 4.52
CA PHE A 47 8.66 -11.12 4.49
C PHE A 47 9.19 -11.87 5.71
N ASP A 48 10.22 -12.71 5.51
CA ASP A 48 11.04 -13.24 6.61
C ASP A 48 11.72 -12.07 7.38
N GLU A 49 11.98 -12.25 8.69
CA GLU A 49 12.52 -11.20 9.57
C GLU A 49 13.77 -10.49 9.00
N ASP A 50 14.69 -11.23 8.38
CA ASP A 50 15.93 -10.67 7.80
C ASP A 50 15.72 -9.96 6.45
N LYS A 51 14.55 -10.11 5.82
CA LYS A 51 14.23 -9.56 4.50
C LYS A 51 13.24 -8.40 4.56
N VAL A 52 12.68 -8.11 5.73
CA VAL A 52 11.68 -7.03 5.91
C VAL A 52 12.26 -5.69 5.43
N PRO A 53 11.59 -5.00 4.51
CA PRO A 53 11.97 -3.65 4.09
C PRO A 53 12.03 -2.69 5.28
N LYS A 54 13.04 -1.80 5.28
CA LYS A 54 13.23 -0.84 6.39
C LYS A 54 12.38 0.43 6.22
N MET A 55 11.85 0.66 5.01
CA MET A 55 11.03 1.81 4.69
C MET A 55 9.88 1.41 3.79
N ILE A 56 8.70 1.93 4.10
CA ILE A 56 7.48 1.79 3.28
C ILE A 56 7.17 3.17 2.73
N ARG A 57 7.00 3.27 1.42
CA ARG A 57 6.60 4.49 0.72
C ARG A 57 5.19 4.33 0.18
N LEU A 58 4.27 5.12 0.70
CA LEU A 58 2.90 5.20 0.19
C LEU A 58 2.85 6.31 -0.86
N HIS A 59 2.48 5.97 -2.08
CA HIS A 59 2.28 6.90 -3.17
C HIS A 59 0.80 7.02 -3.47
N PHE A 60 0.18 8.09 -2.97
CA PHE A 60 -1.23 8.39 -3.20
C PHE A 60 -1.40 8.93 -4.61
N VAL A 61 -2.20 8.25 -5.41
CA VAL A 61 -2.53 8.65 -6.77
C VAL A 61 -4.01 8.95 -6.90
N HIS A 62 -4.30 9.91 -7.76
CA HIS A 62 -5.65 10.22 -8.22
C HIS A 62 -5.63 10.00 -9.72
N GLU A 63 -6.32 8.95 -10.18
CA GLU A 63 -6.41 8.63 -11.60
C GLU A 63 -7.68 9.24 -12.18
N GLU A 64 -7.52 10.00 -13.27
CA GLU A 64 -8.62 10.53 -14.06
C GLU A 64 -8.58 9.89 -15.45
N VAL A 65 -9.68 9.25 -15.85
CA VAL A 65 -9.81 8.65 -17.19
C VAL A 65 -10.65 9.58 -18.06
N LEU A 66 -10.04 10.11 -19.11
CA LEU A 66 -10.70 10.96 -20.10
C LEU A 66 -10.81 10.20 -21.43
N ALA A 67 -11.99 10.20 -22.03
CA ALA A 67 -12.18 9.72 -23.39
C ALA A 67 -11.69 10.75 -24.41
N VAL A 68 -11.12 10.27 -25.52
CA VAL A 68 -10.71 11.05 -26.70
C VAL A 68 -11.71 10.93 -27.83
#